data_AF-A0A955V1H3-F1
#
_entry.id   AF-A0A955V1H3-F1
#
_cell.length_a   1.000
_cell.length_b   1.000
_cell.length_c   1.000
_cell.angle_alpha   90.00
_cell.angle_beta   90.00
_cell.angle_gamma   90.00
#
_symmetry.space_group_name_H-M   'P 1'
#
loop_
_entity.id
_entity.type
_entity.pdbx_description
1 polymer ?
#
loop_
_entity_poly.entity_id
_entity_poly.type
_entity_poly.pdbx_seq_one_letter_code
_entity_poly.pdbx_strand_id
1 'polypeptide(L)'
;MNARLAFFAVAAAALLVSWCSSFVLWRAAERGDEVVTLDARDMGALSVVAVGTGSAWENPTRGGPSIAVGAGEDVWLVDAGRGVAEGLRRARIPVAQPSVVYLTSLLPENTVGIDDLLMTGF
;
A
#
# COMPACT_ATOMS: atom_id res chain seq x y z
N MET A 1 -1.29 -38.43 -38.85
CA MET A 1 -1.55 -36.98 -38.67
C MET A 1 -0.65 -36.21 -39.62
N ASN A 2 -1.21 -35.38 -40.50
CA ASN A 2 -0.44 -34.69 -41.54
C ASN A 2 0.49 -33.64 -40.90
N ALA A 3 1.75 -33.55 -41.33
CA ALA A 3 2.75 -32.63 -40.76
C ALA A 3 2.28 -31.16 -40.68
N ARG A 4 1.47 -30.73 -41.66
CA ARG A 4 0.81 -29.42 -41.67
C ARG A 4 -0.14 -29.20 -40.50
N LEU A 5 -0.92 -30.22 -40.16
CA LEU A 5 -1.90 -30.15 -39.07
C LEU A 5 -1.20 -30.11 -37.70
N ALA A 6 -0.10 -30.85 -37.56
CA ALA A 6 0.77 -30.79 -36.38
C ALA A 6 1.40 -29.39 -36.22
N PHE A 7 1.88 -28.79 -37.31
CA PHE A 7 2.44 -27.44 -37.30
C PHE A 7 1.41 -26.39 -36.83
N PHE A 8 0.19 -26.40 -37.40
CA PHE A 8 -0.86 -25.46 -36.98
C PHE A 8 -1.28 -25.65 -35.53
N ALA A 9 -1.37 -26.90 -35.05
CA ALA A 9 -1.69 -27.18 -33.65
C ALA A 9 -0.62 -26.60 -32.69
N VAL A 10 0.66 -26.77 -33.01
CA VAL A 10 1.76 -26.20 -32.21
C VAL A 10 1.75 -24.68 -32.25
N ALA A 11 1.54 -24.07 -33.42
CA ALA A 11 1.45 -22.61 -33.53
C ALA A 11 0.26 -22.03 -32.75
N ALA A 12 -0.90 -22.66 -32.82
CA ALA A 12 -2.08 -22.27 -32.04
C ALA A 12 -1.83 -22.42 -30.53
N ALA A 13 -1.18 -23.51 -30.10
CA ALA A 13 -0.80 -23.70 -28.71
C ALA A 13 0.17 -22.62 -28.23
N ALA A 14 1.18 -22.27 -29.03
CA ALA A 14 2.12 -21.20 -28.71
C ALA A 14 1.43 -19.83 -28.58
N LEU A 15 0.49 -19.52 -29.48
CA LEU A 15 -0.30 -18.29 -29.42
C LEU A 15 -1.18 -18.24 -28.17
N LEU A 16 -1.85 -19.35 -27.81
CA LEU A 16 -2.65 -19.44 -26.61
C LEU A 16 -1.80 -19.27 -25.35
N VAL A 17 -0.64 -19.92 -25.28
CA VAL A 17 0.31 -19.76 -24.17
C VAL A 17 0.79 -18.31 -24.07
N SER A 18 1.15 -17.68 -25.20
CA SER A 18 1.57 -16.28 -25.22
C SER A 18 0.45 -15.36 -24.73
N TRP A 19 -0.79 -15.57 -25.16
CA TRP A 19 -1.93 -14.76 -24.76
C TRP A 19 -2.25 -14.90 -23.27
N CYS A 20 -2.27 -16.13 -22.76
CA CYS A 20 -2.41 -16.40 -21.32
C CYS A 20 -1.29 -15.76 -20.50
N SER A 21 -0.04 -15.83 -20.99
CA SER A 21 1.12 -15.23 -20.32
C SER A 21 0.99 -13.70 -20.22
N SER A 22 0.45 -13.04 -21.24
CA SER A 22 0.19 -11.60 -21.21
C SER A 22 -0.77 -11.21 -20.09
N PHE A 23 -1.83 -11.99 -19.83
CA PHE A 23 -2.73 -11.71 -18.70
C PHE A 23 -2.07 -11.89 -17.34
N VAL A 24 -1.21 -12.90 -17.21
CA VAL A 24 -0.45 -13.13 -15.97
C VAL A 24 0.52 -11.98 -15.73
N LEU A 25 1.27 -11.57 -16.74
CA LEU A 25 2.21 -10.45 -16.66
C LEU A 25 1.50 -9.13 -16.38
N TRP A 26 0.37 -8.87 -17.03
CA TRP A 26 -0.46 -7.69 -16.77
C TRP A 26 -0.88 -7.64 -15.30
N ARG A 27 -1.44 -8.74 -14.78
CA ARG A 27 -1.88 -8.82 -13.39
C ARG A 27 -0.72 -8.71 -12.40
N ALA A 28 0.43 -9.27 -12.74
CA ALA A 28 1.64 -9.15 -11.93
C ALA A 28 2.15 -7.71 -11.88
N ALA A 29 2.12 -6.99 -13.01
CA ALA A 29 2.49 -5.58 -13.07
C ALA A 29 1.52 -4.71 -12.25
N GLU A 30 0.20 -4.93 -12.41
CA GLU A 30 -0.83 -4.17 -11.70
C GLU A 30 -0.79 -4.39 -10.18
N ARG A 31 -0.45 -5.61 -9.73
CA ARG A 31 -0.28 -5.94 -8.31
C ARG A 31 1.09 -5.57 -7.76
N GLY A 32 2.10 -5.49 -8.62
CA GLY A 32 3.49 -5.23 -8.21
C GLY A 32 3.61 -3.92 -7.44
N ASP A 33 2.93 -2.87 -7.91
CA ASP A 33 2.92 -1.55 -7.28
C ASP A 33 2.39 -1.55 -5.84
N GLU A 34 1.54 -2.53 -5.48
CA GLU A 34 1.01 -2.66 -4.12
C GLU A 34 2.01 -3.31 -3.15
N VAL A 35 2.93 -4.15 -3.65
CA VAL A 35 3.82 -5.00 -2.84
C VAL A 35 5.27 -4.51 -2.81
N VAL A 36 5.69 -3.68 -3.78
CA VAL A 36 7.06 -3.14 -3.86
C VAL A 36 7.41 -2.28 -2.64
N THR A 37 8.61 -2.35 -2.10
CA THR A 37 9.07 -1.45 -1.04
C THR A 37 8.99 0.01 -1.48
N LEU A 38 8.45 0.90 -0.64
CA LEU A 38 8.47 2.34 -0.93
C LEU A 38 9.79 2.92 -0.45
N ASP A 39 10.40 3.76 -1.28
CA ASP A 39 11.47 4.65 -0.85
C ASP A 39 10.91 5.77 0.04
N ALA A 40 11.78 6.39 0.85
CA ALA A 40 11.42 7.54 1.65
C ALA A 40 10.76 8.62 0.79
N ARG A 41 9.59 9.09 1.22
CA ARG A 41 8.84 10.12 0.50
C ARG A 41 9.30 11.50 0.93
N ASP A 42 9.78 12.30 0.00
CA ASP A 42 9.97 13.74 0.23
C ASP A 42 8.61 14.46 0.29
N MET A 43 8.35 15.12 1.41
CA MET A 43 7.13 15.84 1.74
C MET A 43 7.24 17.35 1.46
N GLY A 44 8.37 17.84 0.95
CA GLY A 44 8.61 19.25 0.66
C GLY A 44 8.79 20.10 1.93
N ALA A 45 8.56 21.42 1.85
CA ALA A 45 8.86 22.32 2.98
C ALA A 45 8.02 22.05 4.24
N LEU A 46 6.71 21.81 4.06
CA LEU A 46 5.78 21.39 5.10
C LEU A 46 4.52 20.85 4.44
N SER A 47 4.14 19.61 4.76
CA SER A 47 2.94 18.96 4.23
C SER A 47 2.17 18.26 5.34
N VAL A 48 0.84 18.20 5.17
CA VAL A 48 -0.06 17.46 6.05
C VAL A 48 -0.90 16.52 5.19
N VAL A 49 -0.92 15.25 5.57
CA VAL A 49 -1.65 14.20 4.86
C VAL A 49 -2.63 13.54 5.82
N ALA A 50 -3.90 13.53 5.44
CA ALA A 50 -4.92 12.77 6.13
C ALA A 50 -4.79 11.29 5.76
N VAL A 51 -4.03 10.55 6.57
CA VAL A 51 -3.78 9.11 6.39
C VAL A 51 -5.06 8.32 6.65
N GLY A 52 -5.79 8.70 7.70
CA GLY A 52 -7.09 8.15 8.02
C GLY A 52 -7.96 9.21 8.70
N THR A 53 -9.25 9.20 8.36
CA THR A 53 -10.18 10.28 8.75
C THR A 53 -11.38 9.76 9.55
N GLY A 54 -11.46 8.46 9.77
CA GLY A 54 -12.48 7.76 10.55
C GLY A 54 -12.52 8.15 12.02
N SER A 55 -13.36 7.45 12.77
CA SER A 55 -13.52 7.63 14.21
C SER A 55 -13.65 6.27 14.89
N ALA A 56 -14.15 6.23 16.13
CA ALA A 56 -14.41 5.00 16.87
C ALA A 56 -15.29 3.99 16.11
N TRP A 57 -16.19 4.47 15.25
CA TRP A 57 -17.10 3.62 14.49
C TRP A 57 -16.44 3.03 13.25
N GLU A 58 -16.87 1.83 12.90
CA GLU A 58 -16.48 1.14 11.68
C GLU A 58 -16.95 1.93 10.45
N ASN A 59 -16.02 2.13 9.52
CA ASN A 59 -16.34 2.68 8.21
C ASN A 59 -15.45 2.00 7.17
N PRO A 60 -16.02 1.24 6.23
CA PRO A 60 -15.24 0.51 5.22
C PRO A 60 -14.40 1.41 4.31
N THR A 61 -14.77 2.69 4.16
CA THR A 61 -14.09 3.63 3.26
C THR A 61 -13.19 4.63 3.99
N ARG A 62 -13.13 4.58 5.33
CA ARG A 62 -12.35 5.52 6.15
C ARG A 62 -11.59 4.80 7.26
N GLY A 63 -10.27 4.75 7.14
CA GLY A 63 -9.36 4.27 8.20
C GLY A 63 -9.44 5.14 9.45
N GLY A 64 -8.99 4.63 10.59
CA GLY A 64 -9.01 5.35 11.88
C GLY A 64 -8.24 6.67 11.86
N PRO A 65 -8.46 7.56 12.83
CA PRO A 65 -7.83 8.88 12.87
C PRO A 65 -6.31 8.74 12.82
N SER A 66 -5.70 9.35 11.80
CA SER A 66 -4.25 9.41 11.64
C SER A 66 -3.88 10.53 10.65
N ILE A 67 -2.94 11.39 11.05
CA ILE A 67 -2.42 12.49 10.24
C ILE A 67 -0.91 12.32 10.13
N ALA A 68 -0.36 12.31 8.92
CA ALA A 68 1.08 12.45 8.72
C ALA A 68 1.42 13.91 8.50
N VAL A 69 2.36 14.44 9.28
CA VAL A 69 2.97 15.75 9.10
C VAL A 69 4.40 15.52 8.65
N GLY A 70 4.86 16.20 7.60
CA GLY A 70 6.23 16.01 7.13
C GLY A 70 6.88 17.28 6.59
N ALA A 71 8.21 17.29 6.63
CA ALA A 71 9.08 18.31 6.09
C ALA A 71 10.37 17.64 5.58
N GLY A 72 10.64 17.72 4.28
CA GLY A 72 11.64 16.89 3.63
C GLY A 72 11.27 15.41 3.75
N GLU A 73 12.23 14.57 4.13
CA GLU A 73 11.99 13.16 4.42
C GLU A 73 11.57 12.89 5.88
N ASP A 74 11.56 13.91 6.74
CA ASP A 74 11.08 13.76 8.11
C ASP A 74 9.55 13.65 8.10
N VAL A 75 9.04 12.56 8.69
CA VAL A 75 7.61 12.34 8.88
C VAL A 75 7.34 12.07 10.35
N TRP A 76 6.27 12.67 10.84
CA TRP A 76 5.70 12.42 12.15
C TRP A 76 4.22 12.10 12.01
N LEU A 77 3.74 11.19 12.84
CA LEU A 77 2.34 10.79 12.84
C LEU A 77 1.63 11.42 14.05
N VAL A 78 0.41 11.91 13.84
CA VAL A 78 -0.52 12.29 14.91
C VAL A 78 -1.65 11.27 14.90
N ASP A 79 -1.72 10.50 15.98
CA ASP A 79 -2.52 9.30 16.19
C ASP A 79 -2.23 8.14 15.23
N ALA A 80 -2.45 6.93 15.72
CA ALA A 80 -2.31 5.69 14.98
C ALA A 80 -3.59 4.87 15.13
N GLY A 81 -4.63 5.31 14.45
CA GLY A 81 -5.89 4.58 14.39
C GLY A 81 -5.83 3.33 13.52
N ARG A 82 -6.90 2.54 13.53
CA ARG A 82 -7.05 1.30 12.75
C ARG A 82 -6.69 1.50 11.27
N GLY A 83 -5.84 0.61 10.75
CA GLY A 83 -5.47 0.56 9.33
C GLY A 83 -4.48 1.66 8.92
N VAL A 84 -3.66 2.12 9.86
CA VAL A 84 -2.68 3.19 9.64
C VAL A 84 -1.59 2.76 8.65
N ALA A 85 -1.12 1.52 8.68
CA ALA A 85 -0.08 1.05 7.75
C ALA A 85 -0.60 1.05 6.29
N GLU A 86 -1.83 0.58 6.07
CA GLU A 86 -2.46 0.65 4.75
C GLU A 86 -2.76 2.09 4.33
N GLY A 87 -3.13 2.96 5.27
CA GLY A 87 -3.29 4.39 5.04
C GLY A 87 -1.99 5.04 4.56
N LEU A 88 -0.88 4.80 5.26
CA LEU A 88 0.44 5.31 4.90
C LEU A 88 0.86 4.80 3.52
N ARG A 89 0.67 3.50 3.27
CA ARG A 89 0.93 2.87 1.97
C ARG A 89 0.14 3.52 0.84
N ARG A 90 -1.17 3.76 1.03
CA ARG A 90 -2.04 4.45 0.06
C ARG A 90 -1.60 5.90 -0.17
N ALA A 91 -1.10 6.55 0.88
CA ALA A 91 -0.47 7.85 0.79
C ALA A 91 0.95 7.80 0.22
N ARG A 92 1.47 6.64 -0.23
CA ARG A 92 2.84 6.49 -0.73
C ARG A 92 3.90 6.92 0.30
N ILE A 93 3.60 6.80 1.58
CA ILE A 93 4.54 7.00 2.69
C ILE A 93 4.93 5.60 3.19
N PRO A 94 6.22 5.22 3.17
CA PRO A 94 6.70 4.01 3.83
C PRO A 94 6.26 3.96 5.29
N VAL A 95 5.82 2.79 5.75
CA VAL A 95 5.36 2.58 7.13
C VAL A 95 6.48 2.83 8.14
N ALA A 96 7.74 2.62 7.74
CA ALA A 96 8.93 2.87 8.54
C ALA A 96 9.40 4.34 8.56
N GLN A 97 8.85 5.21 7.71
CA GLN A 97 9.31 6.60 7.60
C GLN A 97 8.90 7.48 8.80
N PRO A 98 7.69 7.37 9.39
CA PRO A 98 7.35 8.11 10.59
C PRO A 98 8.29 7.78 11.75
N SER A 99 9.03 8.78 12.23
CA SER A 99 10.01 8.61 13.32
C SER A 99 9.40 8.77 14.72
N VAL A 100 8.25 9.45 14.81
CA VAL A 100 7.54 9.75 16.06
C VAL A 100 6.04 9.61 15.83
N VAL A 101 5.34 9.05 16.82
CA VAL A 101 3.87 9.05 16.91
C VAL A 101 3.45 9.91 18.10
N TYR A 102 2.73 10.99 17.82
CA TYR A 102 2.08 11.83 18.82
C TYR A 102 0.66 11.33 19.06
N LEU A 103 0.33 10.99 20.29
CA LEU A 103 -1.02 10.56 20.66
C LEU A 103 -1.80 11.73 21.24
N THR A 104 -2.93 12.07 20.61
CA THR A 104 -3.85 13.08 21.11
C THR A 104 -4.68 12.57 22.29
N SER A 105 -4.88 11.25 22.33
CA SER A 105 -5.65 10.55 23.35
C SER A 105 -5.16 9.10 23.48
N LEU A 106 -5.44 8.48 24.62
CA LEU A 106 -5.20 7.05 24.86
C LEU A 106 -6.43 6.19 24.58
N LEU A 107 -7.43 6.75 23.88
CA LEU A 107 -8.59 5.98 23.45
C LEU A 107 -8.19 4.97 22.35
N PRO A 108 -8.91 3.84 22.25
CA PRO A 108 -8.59 2.80 21.28
C PRO A 108 -8.53 3.28 19.83
N GLU A 109 -9.42 4.20 19.43
CA GLU A 109 -9.45 4.73 18.07
C GLU A 109 -8.17 5.47 17.66
N ASN A 110 -7.40 5.99 18.63
CA ASN A 110 -6.13 6.71 18.38
C ASN A 110 -4.89 5.81 18.54
N THR A 111 -5.03 4.60 19.11
CA THR A 111 -3.91 3.77 19.57
C THR A 111 -3.88 2.35 18.99
N VAL A 112 -5.01 1.83 18.51
CA VAL A 112 -5.14 0.43 18.06
C VAL A 112 -4.34 0.09 16.81
N GLY A 113 -3.76 1.06 16.10
CA GLY A 113 -2.90 0.83 14.94
C GLY A 113 -1.41 0.88 15.27
N ILE A 114 -1.02 1.13 16.51
CA ILE A 114 0.40 1.22 16.91
C ILE A 114 1.08 -0.15 16.77
N ASP A 115 0.39 -1.23 17.12
CA ASP A 115 0.90 -2.60 16.94
C ASP A 115 1.24 -2.88 15.48
N ASP A 116 0.39 -2.48 14.55
CA ASP A 116 0.62 -2.63 13.11
C ASP A 116 1.82 -1.79 12.63
N LEU A 117 1.98 -0.56 13.11
CA LEU A 117 3.18 0.25 12.81
C LEU A 117 4.46 -0.44 13.32
N LEU A 118 4.43 -1.01 14.53
CA LEU A 118 5.60 -1.67 15.12
C LEU A 118 5.92 -3.01 14.47
N MET A 119 4.91 -3.72 13.95
CA MET A 119 5.12 -5.01 13.28
C MET A 119 5.47 -4.87 11.80
N THR A 120 4.98 -3.82 11.15
CA THR A 120 5.16 -3.61 9.70
C THR A 120 6.28 -2.61 9.38
N GLY A 121 6.57 -1.67 10.30
CA GLY A 121 7.49 -0.56 10.08
C GLY A 121 8.88 -0.70 10.72
N PHE A 122 9.16 -1.77 11.47
CA PHE A 122 10.45 -2.00 12.15
C PHE A 122 11.11 -3.31 11.71
#